data_AF-A0A7S0E1U4-F1
#
_entry.id   AF-A0A7S0E1U4-F1
#
_cell.length_a   1.000
_cell.length_b   1.000
_cell.length_c   1.000
_cell.angle_alpha   90.00
_cell.angle_beta   90.00
_cell.angle_gamma   90.00
#
_symmetry.space_group_name_H-M   'P 1'
#
loop_
_entity.id
_entity.type
_entity.pdbx_description
1 polymer ?
#
loop_
_entity_poly.entity_id
_entity_poly.type
_entity_poly.pdbx_seq_one_letter_code
_entity_poly.pdbx_strand_id
1 'polypeptide(L)'
;CFASRGSLAYEASWLWELKDWIDRSWMAGYSSNLPAMVEEAGAKPPLVALAEGGDALEALSKTSMRCGGCGAKVGATVLSRVMARLQESGHVHGGPEGAVLLGLDDPDDCAVLAPTRLASVHTVDFFRSFISDPYVFGQVAANHALSDCHAMVAQPVGAL
;
A
#
# COMPACT_ATOMS: atom_id res chain seq x y z
N CYS A 1 18.17 5.89 22.44
CA CYS A 1 17.92 5.89 20.99
C CYS A 1 19.15 5.29 20.32
N PHE A 2 19.00 4.39 19.35
CA PHE A 2 20.12 3.79 18.64
C PHE A 2 20.22 4.36 17.24
N ALA A 3 21.44 4.66 16.78
CA ALA A 3 21.71 5.06 15.41
C ALA A 3 22.80 4.18 14.84
N SER A 4 22.59 3.66 13.64
CA SER A 4 23.53 2.79 12.94
C SER A 4 23.79 3.27 11.52
N ARG A 5 25.05 3.22 11.08
CA ARG A 5 25.43 3.49 9.68
C ARG A 5 26.58 2.57 9.29
N GLY A 6 26.31 1.61 8.40
CA GLY A 6 27.29 0.59 8.02
C GLY A 6 27.68 -0.26 9.23
N SER A 7 28.97 -0.31 9.56
CA SER A 7 29.49 -1.04 10.72
C SER A 7 29.48 -0.25 12.04
N LEU A 8 29.05 1.02 12.03
CA LEU A 8 29.01 1.86 13.23
C LEU A 8 27.63 1.83 13.86
N ALA A 9 27.57 1.63 15.18
CA ALA A 9 26.36 1.75 15.98
C ALA A 9 26.66 2.56 17.26
N TYR A 10 25.80 3.52 17.57
CA TYR A 10 25.88 4.35 18.77
C TYR A 10 24.53 4.34 19.49
N GLU A 11 24.58 4.27 20.81
CA GLU A 11 23.41 4.42 21.67
C GLU A 11 23.60 5.64 22.57
N ALA A 12 22.71 6.62 22.42
CA ALA A 12 22.70 7.83 23.23
C ALA A 12 21.31 8.47 23.28
N SER A 13 21.09 9.35 24.26
CA SER A 13 19.86 10.14 24.40
C SER A 13 19.78 11.27 23.37
N TRP A 14 20.89 11.99 23.12
CA TRP A 14 20.95 13.12 22.18
C TRP A 14 20.67 12.73 20.71
N LEU A 15 20.81 11.45 20.35
CA LEU A 15 20.46 10.95 19.03
C LEU A 15 18.97 11.14 18.70
N TRP A 16 18.12 11.14 19.73
CA TRP A 16 16.69 11.40 19.54
C TRP A 16 16.42 12.87 19.20
N GLU A 17 17.13 13.81 19.83
CA GLU A 17 17.01 15.24 19.51
C GLU A 17 17.46 15.53 18.07
N LEU A 18 18.55 14.90 17.64
CA LEU A 18 19.00 14.99 16.25
C LEU A 18 17.96 14.42 15.28
N LYS A 19 17.37 13.25 15.59
CA LYS A 19 16.30 12.66 14.78
C LYS A 19 15.09 13.57 14.70
N ASP A 20 14.60 14.07 15.83
CA ASP A 20 13.42 14.94 15.89
C ASP A 20 13.66 16.22 15.09
N TRP A 21 14.86 16.79 15.15
CA TRP A 21 15.23 17.94 14.32
C TRP A 21 15.23 17.63 12.81
N ILE A 22 15.81 16.50 12.39
CA ILE A 22 15.81 16.08 10.98
C ILE A 22 14.38 15.87 10.48
N ASP A 23 13.58 15.11 11.24
CA ASP A 23 12.20 14.77 10.87
C ASP A 23 11.34 16.03 10.74
N ARG A 24 11.41 16.95 11.71
CA ARG A 24 10.66 18.21 11.66
C ARG A 24 11.12 19.12 10.53
N SER A 25 12.42 19.19 10.27
CA SER A 25 12.97 20.00 9.17
C SER A 25 12.52 19.46 7.81
N TRP A 26 12.48 18.13 7.66
CA TRP A 26 11.95 17.47 6.46
C TRP A 26 10.44 17.71 6.30
N MET A 27 9.65 17.51 7.36
CA MET A 27 8.20 17.75 7.35
C MET A 27 7.84 19.22 7.09
N ALA A 28 8.66 20.17 7.54
CA ALA A 28 8.48 21.60 7.27
C ALA A 28 8.47 21.89 5.75
N GLY A 29 9.28 21.17 4.97
CA GLY A 29 9.32 21.26 3.50
C GLY A 29 7.99 20.92 2.82
N TYR A 30 7.18 20.05 3.42
CA TYR A 30 5.87 19.63 2.90
C TYR A 30 4.68 20.37 3.50
N SER A 31 4.89 21.25 4.46
CA SER A 31 3.80 21.91 5.20
C SER A 31 3.86 23.43 5.15
N SER A 32 5.07 24.01 5.22
CA SER A 32 5.25 25.46 5.41
C SER A 32 6.01 26.13 4.27
N ASN A 33 6.77 25.38 3.46
CA ASN A 33 7.56 25.93 2.36
C ASN A 33 7.12 25.41 0.97
N LEU A 34 5.84 25.08 0.83
CA LEU A 34 5.27 24.71 -0.47
C LEU A 34 5.01 25.98 -1.28
N PRO A 35 5.52 26.10 -2.52
CA PRO A 35 5.15 27.20 -3.39
C PRO A 35 3.63 27.19 -3.58
N ALA A 36 3.00 28.37 -3.56
CA ALA A 36 1.58 28.50 -3.83
C ALA A 36 1.27 27.87 -5.19
N MET A 37 0.28 26.98 -5.23
CA MET A 37 -0.18 26.44 -6.51
C MET A 37 -0.70 27.60 -7.34
N VAL A 38 -0.05 27.87 -8.48
CA VAL A 38 -0.55 28.85 -9.44
C VAL A 38 -1.77 28.23 -10.09
N GLU A 39 -2.95 28.74 -9.76
CA GLU A 39 -4.17 28.38 -10.49
C GLU A 39 -4.06 28.95 -11.92
N GLU A 40 -3.86 28.07 -12.91
CA GLU A 40 -4.02 28.48 -14.29
C GLU A 40 -5.50 28.79 -14.54
N ALA A 41 -5.81 30.08 -14.66
CA ALA A 41 -7.14 30.58 -14.97
C ALA A 41 -7.63 29.95 -16.29
N GLY A 42 -8.56 28.99 -16.18
CA GLY A 42 -9.14 28.26 -17.32
C GLY A 42 -8.86 26.77 -17.36
N ALA A 43 -8.09 26.22 -16.42
CA ALA A 43 -7.91 24.77 -16.30
C ALA A 43 -9.25 24.11 -15.89
N LYS A 44 -9.96 23.53 -16.87
CA LYS A 44 -11.14 22.72 -16.58
C LYS A 44 -10.75 21.56 -15.65
N PRO A 45 -11.52 21.29 -14.59
CA PRO A 45 -11.24 20.14 -13.74
C PRO A 45 -11.18 18.88 -14.60
N PRO A 46 -10.24 17.97 -14.31
CA PRO A 46 -10.06 16.79 -15.14
C PRO A 46 -11.34 15.96 -15.16
N LEU A 47 -11.61 15.27 -16.27
CA LEU A 47 -12.84 14.48 -16.47
C LEU A 47 -13.12 13.52 -15.30
N VAL A 48 -12.07 12.95 -14.70
CA VAL A 48 -12.15 12.08 -13.51
C VAL A 48 -12.66 12.78 -12.24
N ALA A 49 -12.45 14.08 -12.10
CA ALA A 49 -12.97 14.86 -10.97
C ALA A 49 -14.47 15.21 -11.15
N LEU A 50 -15.00 15.03 -12.36
CA LEU A 50 -16.39 15.32 -12.72
C LEU A 50 -17.22 14.06 -12.97
N ALA A 51 -16.60 12.88 -13.08
CA ALA A 51 -17.29 11.65 -13.44
C ALA A 51 -17.90 10.96 -12.20
N GLU A 52 -19.19 10.65 -12.26
CA GLU A 52 -19.92 9.89 -11.24
C GLU A 52 -20.45 8.56 -11.79
N GLY A 53 -20.54 7.54 -10.94
CA GLY A 53 -21.15 6.26 -11.30
C GLY A 53 -20.34 5.44 -12.33
N GLY A 54 -21.04 4.81 -13.28
CA GLY A 54 -20.46 3.89 -14.27
C GLY A 54 -19.40 4.52 -15.19
N ASP A 55 -19.50 5.83 -15.42
CA ASP A 55 -18.62 6.57 -16.33
C ASP A 55 -17.27 6.93 -15.67
N ALA A 56 -17.16 6.82 -14.35
CA ALA A 56 -15.93 7.08 -13.61
C ALA A 56 -14.82 6.07 -13.97
N LEU A 57 -15.16 4.81 -14.17
CA LEU A 57 -14.19 3.77 -14.49
C LEU A 57 -13.59 3.94 -15.89
N GLU A 58 -14.43 4.34 -16.86
CA GLU A 58 -14.00 4.63 -18.23
C GLU A 58 -13.14 5.91 -18.28
N ALA A 59 -13.53 6.95 -17.54
CA ALA A 59 -12.75 8.18 -17.42
C ALA A 59 -11.38 7.95 -16.76
N LEU A 60 -11.31 7.09 -15.75
CA LEU A 60 -10.05 6.68 -15.11
C LEU A 60 -9.15 5.87 -16.05
N SER A 61 -9.74 5.01 -16.88
CA SER A 61 -9.01 4.21 -17.87
C SER A 61 -8.36 5.09 -18.95
N LYS A 62 -9.05 6.14 -19.40
CA LYS A 62 -8.61 7.03 -20.49
C LYS A 62 -7.70 8.18 -20.05
N THR A 63 -7.52 8.40 -18.74
CA THR A 63 -6.70 9.51 -18.22
C THR A 63 -5.22 9.13 -18.18
N SER A 64 -4.34 9.97 -18.75
CA SER A 64 -2.89 9.77 -18.65
C SER A 64 -2.42 9.91 -17.20
N MET A 65 -1.54 9.01 -16.76
CA MET A 65 -1.08 8.94 -15.37
C MET A 65 -0.44 10.27 -14.91
N ARG A 66 -1.07 10.94 -13.95
CA ARG A 66 -0.53 12.17 -13.33
C ARG A 66 0.59 11.88 -12.33
N CYS A 67 0.63 10.67 -11.80
CA CYS A 67 1.73 10.17 -10.99
C CYS A 67 1.97 8.70 -11.36
N GLY A 68 3.24 8.29 -11.49
CA GLY A 68 3.63 6.91 -11.81
C GLY A 68 3.39 5.91 -10.68
N GLY A 69 2.28 6.00 -9.94
CA GLY A 69 1.93 5.03 -8.90
C GLY A 69 1.43 5.58 -7.57
N CYS A 70 1.38 6.90 -7.33
CA CYS A 70 1.01 7.45 -6.00
C CYS A 70 -0.46 7.23 -5.55
N GLY A 71 -1.26 6.41 -6.25
CA GLY A 71 -2.66 6.18 -5.87
C GLY A 71 -3.33 4.95 -6.48
N ALA A 72 -2.57 3.93 -6.88
CA ALA A 72 -3.19 2.70 -7.40
C ALA A 72 -3.95 1.90 -6.33
N LYS A 73 -3.67 2.17 -5.04
CA LYS A 73 -4.36 1.55 -3.90
C LYS A 73 -5.60 2.37 -3.55
N VAL A 74 -6.71 1.67 -3.33
CA VAL A 74 -7.96 2.28 -2.84
C VAL A 74 -7.71 2.79 -1.43
N GLY A 75 -8.26 3.97 -1.09
CA GLY A 75 -8.14 4.53 0.26
C GLY A 75 -8.74 3.61 1.32
N ALA A 76 -8.10 3.54 2.49
CA ALA A 76 -8.50 2.63 3.58
C ALA A 76 -9.98 2.75 3.95
N THR A 77 -10.52 3.97 4.01
CA THR A 77 -11.93 4.21 4.35
C THR A 77 -12.92 3.61 3.35
N VAL A 78 -12.57 3.60 2.06
CA VAL A 78 -13.38 3.00 1.01
C VAL A 78 -13.31 1.49 1.09
N LEU A 79 -12.10 0.93 1.28
CA LEU A 79 -11.90 -0.51 1.44
C LEU A 79 -12.67 -1.04 2.66
N SER A 80 -12.52 -0.42 3.84
CA SER A 80 -13.23 -0.85 5.05
C SER A 80 -14.76 -0.84 4.88
N ARG A 81 -15.31 0.16 4.20
CA ARG A 81 -16.75 0.23 3.92
C ARG A 81 -17.21 -0.90 3.01
N VAL A 82 -16.42 -1.24 1.98
CA VAL A 82 -16.75 -2.34 1.06
C VAL A 82 -16.65 -3.68 1.78
N MET A 83 -15.61 -3.88 2.59
CA MET A 83 -15.44 -5.12 3.37
C MET A 83 -16.59 -5.35 4.36
N ALA A 84 -17.03 -4.31 5.07
CA ALA A 84 -18.19 -4.40 5.97
C ALA A 84 -19.46 -4.84 5.22
N ARG A 85 -19.71 -4.28 4.03
CA ARG A 85 -20.86 -4.68 3.20
C ARG A 85 -20.77 -6.13 2.71
N LEU A 86 -19.57 -6.61 2.38
CA LEU A 86 -19.36 -8.00 1.97
C LEU A 86 -19.59 -8.97 3.13
N GLN A 87 -19.19 -8.59 4.36
CA GLN A 87 -19.49 -9.35 5.57
C GLN A 87 -21.00 -9.36 5.86
N GLU A 88 -21.67 -8.21 5.84
CA GLU A 88 -23.13 -8.08 6.07
C GLU A 88 -23.97 -8.87 5.05
N SER A 89 -23.54 -8.89 3.79
CA SER A 89 -24.20 -9.64 2.72
C SER A 89 -23.88 -11.14 2.73
N GLY A 90 -23.08 -11.61 3.68
CA GLY A 90 -22.74 -13.01 3.85
C GLY A 90 -21.82 -13.57 2.76
N HIS A 91 -21.05 -12.73 2.06
CA HIS A 91 -20.09 -13.16 1.03
C HIS A 91 -18.69 -13.44 1.60
N VAL A 92 -18.43 -13.07 2.85
CA VAL A 92 -17.19 -13.40 3.56
C VAL A 92 -17.42 -14.64 4.41
N HIS A 93 -16.71 -15.72 4.11
CA HIS A 93 -16.80 -16.98 4.83
C HIS A 93 -15.43 -17.37 5.36
N GLY A 94 -15.30 -17.60 6.67
CA GLY A 94 -14.05 -18.01 7.31
C GLY A 94 -13.65 -19.47 7.10
N GLY A 95 -14.31 -20.19 6.18
CA GLY A 95 -14.15 -21.62 6.01
C GLY A 95 -14.64 -22.41 7.24
N PRO A 96 -14.16 -23.66 7.43
CA PRO A 96 -14.36 -24.40 8.66
C PRO A 96 -13.89 -23.59 9.88
N GLU A 97 -14.53 -23.76 11.04
CA GLU A 97 -14.11 -23.06 12.28
C GLU A 97 -12.61 -23.23 12.54
N GLY A 98 -11.90 -22.11 12.71
CA GLY A 98 -10.46 -22.09 12.97
C GLY A 98 -9.55 -22.32 11.75
N ALA A 99 -10.10 -22.45 10.54
CA ALA A 99 -9.30 -22.62 9.33
C ALA A 99 -8.59 -21.34 8.88
N VAL A 100 -9.12 -20.17 9.23
CA VAL A 100 -8.45 -18.88 9.00
C VAL A 100 -7.95 -18.36 10.33
N LEU A 101 -6.64 -18.17 10.44
CA LEU A 101 -5.97 -17.70 11.66
C LEU A 101 -5.82 -16.19 11.70
N LEU A 102 -5.74 -15.54 10.53
CA LEU A 102 -5.44 -14.11 10.39
C LEU A 102 -6.03 -13.56 9.08
N GLY A 103 -6.54 -12.33 9.11
CA GLY A 103 -6.93 -11.56 7.91
C GLY A 103 -8.44 -11.40 7.64
N LEU A 104 -9.33 -11.93 8.48
CA LEU A 104 -10.79 -11.75 8.33
C LEU A 104 -11.36 -10.65 9.23
N ASP A 105 -10.88 -10.58 10.46
CA ASP A 105 -11.43 -9.69 11.48
C ASP A 105 -10.70 -8.34 11.52
N ASP A 106 -9.37 -8.38 11.34
CA ASP A 106 -8.51 -7.20 11.37
C ASP A 106 -7.71 -7.04 10.06
N PRO A 107 -7.40 -5.78 9.66
CA PRO A 107 -6.54 -5.51 8.52
C PRO A 107 -5.13 -6.07 8.76
N ASP A 108 -4.63 -6.84 7.80
CA ASP A 108 -3.29 -7.42 7.85
C ASP A 108 -2.68 -7.46 6.43
N ASP A 109 -1.36 -7.65 6.34
CA ASP A 109 -0.62 -7.66 5.08
C ASP A 109 -0.78 -9.01 4.33
N CYS A 110 -1.30 -10.04 4.99
CA CYS A 110 -1.58 -11.34 4.37
C CYS A 110 -2.75 -12.06 5.04
N ALA A 111 -3.28 -13.10 4.36
CA ALA A 111 -4.15 -14.09 4.98
C ALA A 111 -3.34 -15.30 5.44
N VAL A 112 -3.55 -15.73 6.68
CA VAL A 112 -2.97 -16.97 7.22
C VAL A 112 -4.06 -18.00 7.37
N LEU A 113 -3.94 -19.12 6.67
CA LEU A 113 -4.88 -20.24 6.73
C LEU A 113 -4.22 -21.49 7.32
N ALA A 114 -4.90 -22.19 8.21
CA ALA A 114 -4.45 -23.47 8.76
C ALA A 114 -5.59 -24.51 8.72
N PRO A 115 -6.04 -24.94 7.53
CA PRO A 115 -7.04 -26.00 7.41
C PRO A 115 -6.50 -27.38 7.85
N THR A 116 -5.19 -27.51 8.02
CA THR A 116 -4.51 -28.72 8.48
C THR A 116 -3.46 -28.35 9.54
N ARG A 117 -2.50 -29.25 9.83
CA ARG A 117 -1.42 -28.99 10.80
C ARG A 117 -0.41 -27.93 10.36
N LEU A 118 -0.37 -27.59 9.07
CA LEU A 118 0.52 -26.57 8.53
C LEU A 118 -0.28 -25.32 8.17
N ALA A 119 0.23 -24.17 8.58
CA ALA A 119 -0.30 -22.87 8.19
C ALA A 119 0.30 -22.46 6.84
N SER A 120 -0.54 -21.91 5.95
CA SER A 120 -0.15 -21.30 4.69
C SER A 120 -0.39 -19.79 4.74
N VAL A 121 0.56 -19.05 4.19
CA VAL A 121 0.49 -17.59 4.04
C VAL A 121 0.14 -17.27 2.59
N HIS A 122 -0.86 -16.44 2.40
CA HIS A 122 -1.32 -16.00 1.09
C HIS A 122 -1.36 -14.47 1.04
N THR A 123 -0.68 -13.90 0.06
CA THR A 123 -0.77 -12.48 -0.28
C THR A 123 -1.01 -12.34 -1.79
N VAL A 124 -1.64 -11.24 -2.19
CA VAL A 124 -1.84 -10.85 -3.59
C VAL A 124 -1.61 -9.36 -3.70
N ASP A 125 -0.61 -8.99 -4.49
CA ASP A 125 -0.28 -7.60 -4.79
C ASP A 125 -0.23 -7.36 -6.30
N PHE A 126 -0.65 -6.17 -6.71
CA PHE A 126 -0.53 -5.73 -8.09
C PHE A 126 -0.33 -4.21 -8.14
N PHE A 127 0.40 -3.76 -9.16
CA PHE A 127 0.48 -2.34 -9.50
C PHE A 127 0.61 -2.16 -11.00
N ARG A 128 0.16 -1.01 -11.50
CA ARG A 128 0.33 -0.65 -12.91
C ARG A 128 1.79 -0.32 -13.20
N SER A 129 2.22 -0.58 -14.44
CA SER A 129 3.59 -0.30 -14.85
C SER A 129 3.95 1.18 -14.69
N PHE A 130 5.05 1.41 -13.97
CA PHE A 130 5.68 2.72 -13.81
C PHE A 130 7.11 2.77 -14.39
N ILE A 131 7.60 1.63 -14.90
CA ILE A 131 8.90 1.49 -15.57
C ILE A 131 8.65 0.95 -16.98
N SER A 132 9.32 1.53 -17.98
CA SER A 132 9.16 1.12 -19.37
C SER A 132 9.76 -0.26 -19.69
N ASP A 133 10.77 -0.70 -18.94
CA ASP A 133 11.39 -2.01 -19.09
C ASP A 133 10.55 -3.11 -18.39
N PRO A 134 9.94 -4.05 -19.14
CA PRO A 134 9.10 -5.09 -18.57
C PRO A 134 9.88 -6.11 -17.74
N TYR A 135 11.15 -6.36 -18.03
CA TYR A 135 11.96 -7.30 -17.26
C TYR A 135 12.26 -6.74 -15.87
N VAL A 136 12.74 -5.49 -15.81
CA VAL A 136 13.00 -4.80 -14.54
C VAL A 136 11.70 -4.61 -13.76
N PHE A 137 10.61 -4.23 -14.43
CA PHE A 137 9.30 -4.14 -13.80
C PHE A 137 8.86 -5.47 -13.18
N GLY A 138 9.04 -6.59 -13.90
CA GLY A 138 8.73 -7.93 -13.39
C GLY A 138 9.54 -8.30 -12.15
N GLN A 139 10.83 -7.96 -12.12
CA GLN A 139 11.67 -8.18 -10.93
C GLN A 139 11.18 -7.37 -9.73
N VAL A 140 10.82 -6.10 -9.93
CA VAL A 140 10.28 -5.25 -8.86
C VAL A 140 8.93 -5.76 -8.38
N ALA A 141 8.04 -6.18 -9.30
CA ALA A 141 6.73 -6.72 -8.98
C ALA A 141 6.82 -8.03 -8.18
N ALA A 142 7.68 -8.96 -8.60
CA ALA A 142 7.93 -10.19 -7.87
C ALA A 142 8.47 -9.90 -6.46
N ASN A 143 9.44 -9.00 -6.32
CA ASN A 143 9.99 -8.64 -5.02
C ASN A 143 8.95 -7.99 -4.10
N HIS A 144 8.07 -7.14 -4.65
CA HIS A 144 6.98 -6.53 -3.88
C HIS A 144 5.97 -7.57 -3.40
N ALA A 145 5.49 -8.45 -4.28
CA ALA A 145 4.52 -9.49 -3.91
C ALA A 145 5.08 -10.50 -2.90
N LEU A 146 6.40 -10.73 -2.90
CA LEU A 146 7.05 -11.58 -1.89
C LEU A 146 7.26 -10.88 -0.55
N SER A 147 7.18 -9.55 -0.49
CA SER A 147 7.53 -8.79 0.70
C SER A 147 6.60 -9.05 1.88
N ASP A 148 5.30 -9.28 1.65
CA ASP A 148 4.36 -9.60 2.74
C ASP A 148 4.63 -10.98 3.35
N CYS A 149 5.02 -11.96 2.53
CA CYS A 149 5.48 -13.26 3.05
C CYS A 149 6.68 -13.08 3.97
N HIS A 150 7.65 -12.24 3.58
CA HIS A 150 8.83 -11.96 4.39
C HIS A 150 8.50 -11.17 5.67
N ALA A 151 7.56 -10.23 5.60
CA ALA A 151 7.07 -9.50 6.77
C ALA A 151 6.48 -10.45 7.82
N MET A 152 5.85 -11.54 7.36
CA MET A 152 5.27 -12.59 8.20
C MET A 152 6.23 -13.71 8.56
N VAL A 153 7.53 -13.55 8.26
CA VAL A 153 8.57 -14.57 8.50
C VAL A 153 8.25 -15.91 7.80
N ALA A 154 7.46 -15.86 6.73
CA ALA A 154 7.11 -17.01 5.93
C ALA A 154 8.15 -17.23 4.82
N GLN A 155 8.36 -18.49 4.47
CA GLN A 155 9.19 -18.86 3.33
C GLN A 155 8.29 -19.01 2.09
N PRO A 156 8.49 -18.22 1.02
CA PRO A 156 7.73 -18.37 -0.21
C PRO A 156 8.00 -19.73 -0.86
N VAL A 157 6.93 -20.45 -1.23
CA VAL A 157 7.00 -21.79 -1.82
C VAL A 157 6.51 -21.84 -3.27
N GLY A 158 5.73 -20.86 -3.71
CA GLY A 158 5.18 -20.77 -5.06
C GLY A 158 4.48 -19.44 -5.32
N ALA A 159 4.24 -19.12 -6.59
CA ALA A 159 3.55 -17.93 -7.07
C ALA A 159 2.81 -18.24 -8.38
N LEU A 160 1.83 -17.39 -8.75
CA LEU A 160 1.04 -17.46 -9.98
C LEU A 160 1.18 -16.17 -10.79
#